data_AF-A0A968STR4-F1
#
_entry.id   AF-A0A968STR4-F1
#
_cell.length_a   1.000
_cell.length_b   1.000
_cell.length_c   1.000
_cell.angle_alpha   90.00
_cell.angle_beta   90.00
_cell.angle_gamma   90.00
#
_symmetry.space_group_name_H-M   'P 1'
#
loop_
_entity.id
_entity.type
_entity.pdbx_description
1 polymer ?
#
loop_
_entity_poly.entity_id
_entity_poly.type
_entity_poly.pdbx_seq_one_letter_code
_entity_poly.pdbx_strand_id
1 'polypeptide(L)'
;MSLRLSLRSGLSLGSLRYQRLEIDLTRPDRLTYPTDLVGLALPPGLDPQQGVVLSGRAPIWVYGWLVHECHITRWVACFDPRLGAVVVSSHSPEVQVGQVLPLGSDQIHPHLCPAVMVVGPPDSGKSTLSHALFQALLPTHPDIYLQRAQWDGEGNWVLELDPQMRETLKQPHRGQLTPEFFGFHAQAILQLRRQKRLVLVDVGGMVQPEKIPLVEACSHYLVVSREPSDIEAWHEFCRDRGNLCLVGVIHTQEDPISEIRQSSPSLELCLGGWDPVPPLPGELLEALGALVGGGEAMSSLQF
;
A
#
# COMPACT_ATOMS: atom_id res chain seq x y z
N MET A 1 -19.21 -6.99 16.49
CA MET A 1 -19.29 -6.03 15.36
C MET A 1 -17.89 -5.93 14.77
N SER A 2 -17.70 -6.26 13.49
CA SER A 2 -16.38 -6.22 12.83
C SER A 2 -15.96 -4.80 12.41
N LEU A 3 -16.92 -3.87 12.42
CA LEU A 3 -16.75 -2.46 12.08
C LEU A 3 -16.93 -1.59 13.31
N ARG A 4 -16.09 -0.57 13.44
CA ARG A 4 -16.26 0.53 14.38
C ARG A 4 -16.07 1.84 13.62
N LEU A 5 -16.94 2.81 13.90
CA LEU A 5 -16.84 4.16 13.39
C LEU A 5 -16.50 5.10 14.56
N SER A 6 -15.57 6.02 14.35
CA SER A 6 -15.29 7.08 15.31
C SER A 6 -15.28 8.45 14.63
N LEU A 7 -15.79 9.46 15.33
CA LEU A 7 -15.92 10.81 14.81
C LEU A 7 -14.94 11.75 15.52
N ARG A 8 -14.18 12.50 14.73
CA ARG A 8 -13.35 13.60 15.19
C ARG A 8 -13.89 14.91 14.63
N SER A 9 -14.36 15.79 15.51
CA SER A 9 -14.96 17.07 15.13
C SER A 9 -14.01 18.25 15.35
N GLY A 10 -14.41 19.44 14.87
CA GLY A 10 -13.67 20.68 15.11
C GLY A 10 -12.41 20.84 14.25
N LEU A 11 -12.35 20.17 13.10
CA LEU A 11 -11.22 20.27 12.18
C LEU A 11 -11.44 21.40 11.17
N SER A 12 -10.35 21.99 10.71
CA SER A 12 -10.39 23.06 9.71
C SER A 12 -9.23 23.00 8.73
N LEU A 13 -9.50 23.31 7.47
CA LEU A 13 -8.50 23.52 6.42
C LEU A 13 -8.73 24.90 5.83
N GLY A 14 -7.91 25.88 6.24
CA GLY A 14 -8.20 27.28 5.96
C GLY A 14 -9.56 27.68 6.55
N SER A 15 -10.49 28.13 5.71
CA SER A 15 -11.87 28.45 6.10
C SER A 15 -12.82 27.25 6.12
N LEU A 16 -12.43 26.12 5.53
CA LEU A 16 -13.29 24.94 5.43
C LEU A 16 -13.36 24.23 6.78
N ARG A 17 -14.54 24.19 7.39
CA ARG A 17 -14.80 23.38 8.57
C ARG A 17 -15.22 21.98 8.20
N TYR A 18 -14.63 20.99 8.85
CA TYR A 18 -14.92 19.60 8.58
C TYR A 18 -14.77 18.73 9.82
N GLN A 19 -15.24 17.49 9.66
CA GLN A 19 -15.14 16.43 10.64
C GLN A 19 -14.51 15.23 9.95
N ARG A 20 -13.86 14.34 10.70
CA ARG A 20 -13.30 13.10 10.16
C ARG A 20 -14.03 11.91 10.78
N LEU A 21 -14.52 11.03 9.92
CA LEU A 21 -15.09 9.75 10.31
C LEU A 21 -14.06 8.66 10.02
N GLU A 22 -13.50 8.06 11.07
CA GLU A 22 -12.55 6.97 10.97
C GLU A 22 -13.26 5.62 11.00
N ILE A 23 -12.81 4.71 10.14
CA ILE A 23 -13.34 3.36 9.95
C ILE A 23 -12.30 2.35 10.42
N ASP A 24 -12.65 1.59 11.45
CA ASP A 24 -11.80 0.55 12.03
C ASP A 24 -12.40 -0.85 11.83
N LEU A 25 -11.61 -1.75 11.25
CA LEU A 25 -11.90 -3.18 11.25
C LEU A 25 -11.40 -3.78 12.56
N THR A 26 -12.30 -4.20 13.44
CA THR A 26 -11.98 -4.56 14.83
C THR A 26 -11.56 -6.00 15.03
N ARG A 27 -11.84 -6.88 14.05
CA ARG A 27 -11.42 -8.29 14.14
C ARG A 27 -9.91 -8.40 13.93
N PRO A 28 -9.24 -9.37 14.60
CA PRO A 28 -7.80 -9.60 14.40
C PRO A 28 -7.43 -9.92 12.95
N ASP A 29 -8.30 -10.65 12.25
CA ASP A 29 -8.16 -10.99 10.83
C ASP A 29 -8.53 -9.83 9.88
N ARG A 30 -8.98 -8.69 10.44
CA ARG A 30 -9.44 -7.51 9.70
C ARG A 30 -10.52 -7.81 8.66
N LEU A 31 -11.25 -8.92 8.79
CA LEU A 31 -12.34 -9.25 7.90
C LEU A 31 -13.61 -8.50 8.30
N THR A 32 -14.42 -8.16 7.31
CA THR A 32 -15.76 -7.60 7.49
C THR A 32 -16.69 -8.19 6.44
N TYR A 33 -17.96 -8.33 6.79
CA TYR A 33 -18.97 -8.99 5.98
C TYR A 33 -20.12 -8.02 5.70
N PRO A 34 -20.83 -8.14 4.57
CA PRO A 34 -21.95 -7.25 4.25
C PRO A 34 -23.03 -7.16 5.34
N THR A 35 -23.22 -8.24 6.10
CA THR A 35 -24.15 -8.28 7.25
C THR A 35 -23.75 -7.34 8.38
N ASP A 36 -22.49 -6.90 8.46
CA ASP A 36 -22.02 -5.93 9.45
C ASP A 36 -22.56 -4.52 9.20
N LEU A 37 -23.13 -4.22 8.02
CA LEU A 37 -23.87 -2.97 7.80
C LEU A 37 -25.23 -2.96 8.52
N VAL A 38 -25.80 -4.14 8.80
CA VAL A 38 -27.12 -4.24 9.43
C VAL A 38 -27.02 -3.75 10.87
N GLY A 39 -27.67 -2.63 11.16
CA GLY A 39 -27.63 -1.99 12.47
C GLY A 39 -26.36 -1.17 12.74
N LEU A 40 -25.50 -0.96 11.73
CA LEU A 40 -24.45 0.04 11.82
C LEU A 40 -25.08 1.43 11.84
N ALA A 41 -24.65 2.26 12.78
CA ALA A 41 -25.13 3.63 12.93
C ALA A 41 -23.95 4.61 12.88
N LEU A 42 -24.19 5.80 12.34
CA LEU A 42 -23.22 6.88 12.42
C LEU A 42 -22.98 7.27 13.89
N PRO A 43 -21.74 7.60 14.29
CA PRO A 43 -21.47 8.13 15.61
C PRO A 43 -22.29 9.38 15.91
N PRO A 44 -22.76 9.57 17.15
CA PRO A 44 -23.47 10.79 17.51
C PRO A 44 -22.57 12.01 17.39
N GLY A 45 -23.16 13.18 17.16
CA GLY A 45 -22.44 14.45 17.10
C GLY A 45 -21.92 14.86 15.72
N LEU A 46 -22.29 14.13 14.66
CA LEU A 46 -22.04 14.57 13.28
C LEU A 46 -22.79 15.90 13.01
N ASP A 47 -22.03 16.96 12.77
CA ASP A 47 -22.58 18.27 12.40
C ASP A 47 -22.88 18.34 10.88
N PRO A 48 -24.15 18.43 10.44
CA PRO A 48 -24.50 18.54 9.02
C PRO A 48 -24.06 19.87 8.39
N GLN A 49 -23.74 20.89 9.19
CA GLN A 49 -23.26 22.19 8.70
C GLN A 49 -21.76 22.21 8.37
N GLN A 50 -21.07 21.08 8.48
CA GLN A 50 -19.66 20.94 8.14
C GLN A 50 -19.49 19.88 7.06
N GLY A 51 -18.30 19.83 6.44
CA GLY A 51 -17.94 18.68 5.63
C GLY A 51 -17.58 17.45 6.46
N VAL A 52 -17.52 16.29 5.82
CA VAL A 52 -16.96 15.09 6.43
C VAL A 52 -15.92 14.43 5.52
N VAL A 53 -14.83 13.99 6.13
CA VAL A 53 -13.78 13.18 5.50
C VAL A 53 -13.90 11.75 6.03
N LEU A 54 -14.17 10.80 5.16
CA LEU A 54 -14.18 9.37 5.45
C LEU A 54 -12.75 8.84 5.33
N SER A 55 -12.26 8.13 6.34
CA SER A 55 -10.89 7.61 6.41
C SER A 55 -10.88 6.23 7.06
N GLY A 56 -9.96 5.36 6.65
CA GLY A 56 -9.78 4.03 7.25
C GLY A 56 -9.73 2.90 6.21
N ARG A 57 -9.37 1.70 6.65
CA ARG A 57 -9.36 0.52 5.76
C ARG A 57 -10.73 -0.12 5.81
N ALA A 58 -11.44 -0.13 4.68
CA ALA A 58 -12.71 -0.84 4.57
C ALA A 58 -12.99 -1.19 3.11
N PRO A 59 -13.81 -2.23 2.85
CA PRO A 59 -14.29 -2.54 1.51
C PRO A 59 -15.08 -1.38 0.89
N ILE A 60 -15.10 -1.35 -0.45
CA ILE A 60 -15.78 -0.31 -1.24
C ILE A 60 -17.25 -0.15 -0.84
N TRP A 61 -17.95 -1.25 -0.51
CA TRP A 61 -19.36 -1.20 -0.11
C TRP A 61 -19.59 -0.50 1.24
N VAL A 62 -18.62 -0.51 2.18
CA VAL A 62 -18.68 0.28 3.42
C VAL A 62 -18.59 1.76 3.07
N TYR A 63 -17.66 2.13 2.19
CA TYR A 63 -17.53 3.50 1.71
C TYR A 63 -18.78 3.97 0.96
N GLY A 64 -19.36 3.13 0.10
CA GLY A 64 -20.61 3.45 -0.59
C GLY A 64 -21.76 3.72 0.37
N TRP A 65 -21.89 2.91 1.42
CA TRP A 65 -22.87 3.14 2.49
C TRP A 65 -22.59 4.43 3.26
N LEU A 66 -21.34 4.68 3.68
CA LEU A 66 -20.97 5.89 4.43
C LEU A 66 -21.17 7.17 3.62
N VAL A 67 -20.83 7.17 2.33
CA VAL A 67 -21.08 8.32 1.45
C VAL A 67 -22.58 8.62 1.39
N HIS A 68 -23.42 7.58 1.33
CA HIS A 68 -24.87 7.73 1.38
C HIS A 68 -25.34 8.28 2.73
N GLU A 69 -24.94 7.69 3.86
CA GLU A 69 -25.39 8.13 5.18
C GLU A 69 -24.91 9.54 5.53
N CYS A 70 -23.73 9.93 5.07
CA CYS A 70 -23.17 11.26 5.31
C CYS A 70 -23.59 12.32 4.29
N HIS A 71 -24.44 12.00 3.30
CA HIS A 71 -24.78 12.94 2.22
C HIS A 71 -25.44 14.24 2.71
N ILE A 72 -26.04 14.23 3.91
CA ILE A 72 -26.66 15.41 4.54
C ILE A 72 -25.66 16.50 4.96
N THR A 73 -24.36 16.17 5.02
CA THR A 73 -23.28 17.12 5.34
C THR A 73 -23.03 18.09 4.19
N ARG A 74 -22.32 19.21 4.43
CA ARG A 74 -22.04 20.21 3.36
C ARG A 74 -21.31 19.60 2.17
N TRP A 75 -20.46 18.61 2.43
CA TRP A 75 -19.72 17.84 1.43
C TRP A 75 -19.14 16.58 2.08
N VAL A 76 -18.93 15.55 1.26
CA VAL A 76 -18.32 14.28 1.67
C VAL A 76 -17.05 14.10 0.84
N ALA A 77 -15.94 13.75 1.51
CA ALA A 77 -14.69 13.40 0.87
C ALA A 77 -14.17 12.03 1.36
N CYS A 78 -13.54 11.27 0.46
CA CYS A 78 -12.86 10.02 0.81
C CYS A 78 -11.35 10.27 0.87
N PHE A 79 -10.73 9.90 1.97
CA PHE A 79 -9.29 10.05 2.16
C PHE A 79 -8.51 8.96 1.42
N ASP A 80 -7.60 9.35 0.54
CA ASP A 80 -6.61 8.47 -0.10
C ASP A 80 -5.21 8.94 0.33
N PRO A 81 -4.41 8.11 1.03
CA PRO A 81 -3.10 8.52 1.50
C PRO A 81 -2.10 8.83 0.37
N ARG A 82 -2.41 8.50 -0.89
CA ARG A 82 -1.60 8.85 -2.06
C ARG A 82 -1.88 10.28 -2.55
N LEU A 83 -3.04 10.84 -2.23
CA LEU A 83 -3.55 12.08 -2.82
C LEU A 83 -3.93 13.13 -1.76
N GLY A 84 -4.71 12.74 -0.76
CA GLY A 84 -5.43 13.62 0.17
C GLY A 84 -6.92 13.23 0.25
N ALA A 85 -7.76 14.14 0.72
CA ALA A 85 -9.21 13.88 0.76
C ALA A 85 -9.88 14.29 -0.55
N VAL A 86 -10.36 13.32 -1.32
CA VAL A 86 -11.04 13.55 -2.61
C VAL A 86 -12.52 13.78 -2.36
N VAL A 87 -13.03 14.95 -2.73
CA VAL A 87 -14.45 15.29 -2.58
C VAL A 87 -15.28 14.43 -3.55
N VAL A 88 -16.24 13.67 -3.01
CA VAL A 88 -17.09 12.74 -3.78
C VAL A 88 -18.56 13.19 -3.84
N SER A 89 -18.98 14.06 -2.93
CA SER A 89 -20.31 14.70 -2.94
C SER A 89 -20.20 16.10 -2.35
N SER A 90 -20.96 17.08 -2.87
CA SER A 90 -20.97 18.45 -2.34
C SER A 90 -22.33 19.11 -2.53
N HIS A 91 -22.79 19.77 -1.47
CA HIS A 91 -23.91 20.73 -1.46
C HIS A 91 -23.43 22.17 -1.23
N SER A 92 -22.11 22.39 -1.27
CA SER A 92 -21.46 23.67 -0.99
C SER A 92 -20.72 24.19 -2.22
N PRO A 93 -20.76 25.50 -2.52
CA PRO A 93 -19.92 26.09 -3.56
C PRO A 93 -18.44 26.19 -3.15
N GLU A 94 -18.10 25.96 -1.88
CA GLU A 94 -16.72 26.09 -1.36
C GLU A 94 -15.80 24.96 -1.85
N VAL A 95 -16.36 23.82 -2.25
CA VAL A 95 -15.61 22.67 -2.77
C VAL A 95 -16.37 21.98 -3.90
N GLN A 96 -15.63 21.35 -4.80
CA GLN A 96 -16.19 20.68 -5.99
C GLN A 96 -15.91 19.17 -5.98
N VAL A 97 -16.82 18.37 -6.54
CA VAL A 97 -16.60 16.94 -6.73
C VAL A 97 -15.35 16.73 -7.60
N GLY A 98 -14.47 15.83 -7.17
CA GLY A 98 -13.16 15.57 -7.78
C GLY A 98 -12.02 16.44 -7.24
N GLN A 99 -12.32 17.50 -6.47
CA GLN A 99 -11.29 18.30 -5.80
C GLN A 99 -10.55 17.46 -4.76
N VAL A 100 -9.23 17.56 -4.73
CA VAL A 100 -8.38 16.95 -3.70
C VAL A 100 -8.05 18.00 -2.66
N LEU A 101 -8.55 17.82 -1.44
CA LEU A 101 -8.16 18.62 -0.29
C LEU A 101 -6.80 18.12 0.22
N PRO A 102 -5.79 19.01 0.37
CA PRO A 102 -4.42 18.65 0.79
C PRO A 102 -4.36 18.34 2.30
N LEU A 103 -5.10 17.31 2.70
CA LEU A 103 -5.07 16.76 4.05
C LEU A 103 -4.07 15.61 4.08
N GLY A 104 -3.25 15.55 5.12
CA GLY A 104 -2.48 14.36 5.46
C GLY A 104 -3.24 13.47 6.45
N SER A 105 -2.67 12.30 6.73
CA SER A 105 -2.96 11.60 7.98
C SER A 105 -2.61 12.51 9.16
N ASP A 106 -3.32 12.34 10.28
CA ASP A 106 -3.00 13.07 11.52
C ASP A 106 -1.59 12.77 12.04
N GLN A 107 -0.98 11.71 11.51
CA GLN A 107 0.39 11.30 11.74
C GLN A 107 1.25 11.79 10.56
N ILE A 108 1.88 12.95 10.72
CA ILE A 108 2.93 13.41 9.80
C ILE A 108 4.26 12.99 10.42
N HIS A 109 5.01 12.14 9.73
CA HIS A 109 6.33 11.73 10.18
C HIS A 109 7.40 12.75 9.75
N PRO A 110 8.37 13.10 10.63
CA PRO A 110 9.42 14.07 10.31
C PRO A 110 10.37 13.60 9.20
N HIS A 111 10.42 12.29 8.97
CA HIS A 111 11.23 11.66 7.93
C HIS A 111 10.36 10.76 7.05
N LEU A 112 10.74 10.62 5.78
CA LEU A 112 10.12 9.66 4.88
C LEU A 112 10.37 8.25 5.40
N CYS A 113 9.30 7.47 5.59
CA CYS A 113 9.46 6.09 5.99
C CYS A 113 10.18 5.27 4.91
N PRO A 114 10.68 4.07 5.24
CA PRO A 114 11.21 3.15 4.26
C PRO A 114 10.16 2.79 3.21
N ALA A 115 10.60 2.78 1.95
CA ALA A 115 9.90 2.18 0.82
C ALA A 115 10.77 1.07 0.23
N VAL A 116 10.25 -0.15 0.20
CA VAL A 116 10.91 -1.38 -0.25
C VAL A 116 10.35 -1.76 -1.61
N MET A 117 11.16 -1.62 -2.65
CA MET A 117 10.84 -1.99 -4.02
C MET A 117 11.02 -3.50 -4.21
N VAL A 118 9.94 -4.23 -4.49
CA VAL A 118 9.98 -5.67 -4.77
C VAL A 118 10.17 -5.87 -6.27
N VAL A 119 11.35 -6.37 -6.65
CA VAL A 119 11.82 -6.44 -8.03
C VAL A 119 12.16 -7.87 -8.44
N GLY A 120 12.33 -8.12 -9.74
CA GLY A 120 12.62 -9.46 -10.26
C GLY A 120 12.05 -9.71 -11.66
N PRO A 121 12.53 -10.74 -12.39
CA PRO A 121 12.04 -11.08 -13.73
C PRO A 121 10.53 -11.39 -13.75
N PRO A 122 9.83 -11.34 -14.90
CA PRO A 122 8.41 -11.70 -14.99
C PRO A 122 8.15 -13.10 -14.41
N ASP A 123 6.94 -13.32 -13.87
CA ASP A 123 6.52 -14.63 -13.32
C ASP A 123 7.38 -15.22 -12.19
N SER A 124 8.29 -14.44 -11.60
CA SER A 124 9.10 -14.86 -10.46
C SER A 124 8.34 -14.93 -9.11
N GLY A 125 7.05 -14.55 -9.07
CA GLY A 125 6.25 -14.57 -7.84
C GLY A 125 6.28 -13.27 -7.02
N LYS A 126 6.90 -12.18 -7.51
CA LYS A 126 6.93 -10.84 -6.86
C LYS A 126 5.59 -10.39 -6.31
N SER A 127 4.53 -10.44 -7.12
CA SER A 127 3.23 -9.89 -6.74
C SER A 127 2.52 -10.76 -5.71
N THR A 128 2.76 -12.08 -5.76
CA THR A 128 2.31 -13.04 -4.74
C THR A 128 3.06 -12.81 -3.42
N LEU A 129 4.40 -12.72 -3.47
CA LEU A 129 5.22 -12.44 -2.28
C LEU A 129 4.89 -11.08 -1.66
N SER A 130 4.75 -10.02 -2.47
CA SER A 130 4.42 -8.67 -1.99
C SER A 130 3.08 -8.65 -1.25
N HIS A 131 2.10 -9.38 -1.77
CA HIS A 131 0.80 -9.54 -1.10
C HIS A 131 0.94 -10.33 0.20
N ALA A 132 1.65 -11.46 0.17
CA ALA A 132 1.86 -12.29 1.36
C ALA A 132 2.62 -11.54 2.47
N LEU A 133 3.65 -10.78 2.11
CA LEU A 133 4.41 -9.92 3.02
C LEU A 133 3.50 -8.87 3.65
N PHE A 134 2.68 -8.20 2.84
CA PHE A 134 1.72 -7.23 3.35
C PHE A 134 0.74 -7.86 4.33
N GLN A 135 0.15 -9.01 4.02
CA GLN A 135 -0.78 -9.72 4.90
C GLN A 135 -0.10 -10.17 6.21
N ALA A 136 1.14 -10.68 6.13
CA ALA A 136 1.88 -11.17 7.29
C ALA A 136 2.32 -10.03 8.23
N LEU A 137 2.68 -8.87 7.70
CA LEU A 137 3.11 -7.71 8.50
C LEU A 137 1.95 -6.89 9.05
N LEU A 138 0.78 -6.92 8.40
CA LEU A 138 -0.34 -6.05 8.75
C LEU A 138 -0.84 -6.19 10.22
N PRO A 139 -0.88 -7.39 10.83
CA PRO A 139 -1.31 -7.54 12.22
C PRO A 139 -0.40 -6.85 13.23
N THR A 140 0.92 -6.86 13.01
CA THR A 140 1.93 -6.28 13.91
C THR A 140 2.28 -4.84 13.53
N HIS A 141 2.14 -4.48 12.25
CA HIS A 141 2.41 -3.16 11.70
C HIS A 141 1.18 -2.64 10.93
N PRO A 142 0.15 -2.11 11.62
CA PRO A 142 -1.10 -1.69 10.99
C PRO A 142 -0.97 -0.48 10.06
N ASP A 143 0.15 0.24 10.11
CA ASP A 143 0.39 1.46 9.33
C ASP A 143 1.40 1.27 8.19
N ILE A 144 1.30 0.13 7.50
CA ILE A 144 2.04 -0.17 6.28
C ILE A 144 1.15 -0.05 5.04
N TYR A 145 1.73 0.12 3.85
CA TYR A 145 0.95 0.18 2.60
C TYR A 145 1.60 -0.67 1.50
N LEU A 146 0.78 -1.33 0.69
CA LEU A 146 1.23 -2.03 -0.53
C LEU A 146 0.82 -1.21 -1.76
N GLN A 147 1.80 -0.56 -2.39
CA GLN A 147 1.63 0.20 -3.62
C GLN A 147 1.95 -0.70 -4.81
N ARG A 148 0.96 -1.00 -5.64
CA ARG A 148 1.15 -1.65 -6.95
C ARG A 148 1.48 -0.59 -8.00
N ALA A 149 2.64 -0.68 -8.64
CA ALA A 149 3.10 0.22 -9.69
C ALA A 149 3.37 -0.57 -10.98
N GLN A 150 2.34 -1.32 -11.43
CA GLN A 150 2.37 -2.17 -12.60
C GLN A 150 1.28 -1.71 -13.58
N TRP A 151 1.66 -1.45 -14.84
CA TRP A 151 0.80 -0.87 -15.87
C TRP A 151 0.07 -1.93 -16.71
N ASP A 152 0.48 -3.19 -16.62
CA ASP A 152 0.04 -4.29 -17.49
C ASP A 152 -1.30 -4.93 -17.10
N GLY A 153 -2.05 -4.30 -16.19
CA GLY A 153 -3.43 -4.71 -15.86
C GLY A 153 -3.56 -5.74 -14.74
N GLU A 154 -2.47 -6.10 -14.06
CA GLU A 154 -2.47 -7.00 -12.90
C GLU A 154 -2.90 -6.28 -11.59
N GLY A 155 -4.15 -5.80 -11.55
CA GLY A 155 -4.79 -5.37 -10.31
C GLY A 155 -5.02 -6.53 -9.33
N ASN A 156 -5.46 -6.25 -8.09
CA ASN A 156 -5.77 -7.30 -7.10
C ASN A 156 -6.79 -8.34 -7.60
N TRP A 157 -7.69 -7.96 -8.51
CA TRP A 157 -8.66 -8.88 -9.11
C TRP A 157 -7.99 -10.04 -9.84
N VAL A 158 -6.78 -9.88 -10.41
CA VAL A 158 -6.11 -10.97 -11.13
C VAL A 158 -5.72 -12.10 -10.18
N LEU A 159 -5.37 -11.80 -8.92
CA LEU A 159 -5.06 -12.82 -7.92
C LEU A 159 -6.30 -13.54 -7.40
N GLU A 160 -7.47 -12.91 -7.48
CA GLU A 160 -8.76 -13.47 -7.05
C GLU A 160 -9.44 -14.32 -8.14
N LEU A 161 -8.96 -14.24 -9.38
CA LEU A 161 -9.46 -15.04 -10.51
C LEU A 161 -8.83 -16.43 -10.55
N ASP A 162 -9.56 -17.40 -11.09
CA ASP A 162 -9.04 -18.73 -11.46
C ASP A 162 -7.84 -18.59 -12.43
N PRO A 163 -6.75 -19.38 -12.27
CA PRO A 163 -5.59 -19.36 -13.17
C PRO A 163 -5.91 -19.37 -14.68
N GLN A 164 -6.91 -20.13 -15.13
CA GLN A 164 -7.31 -20.14 -16.56
C GLN A 164 -7.97 -18.82 -16.98
N MET A 165 -8.75 -18.20 -16.08
CA MET A 165 -9.42 -16.92 -16.32
C MET A 165 -8.42 -15.76 -16.31
N ARG A 166 -7.38 -15.83 -15.47
CA ARG A 166 -6.28 -14.85 -15.44
C ARG A 166 -5.65 -14.72 -16.82
N GLU A 167 -5.23 -15.83 -17.42
CA GLU A 167 -4.50 -15.79 -18.68
C GLU A 167 -5.37 -15.26 -19.84
N THR A 168 -6.66 -15.59 -19.81
CA THR A 168 -7.64 -15.16 -20.82
C THR A 168 -7.96 -13.66 -20.72
N LEU A 169 -8.00 -13.10 -19.50
CA LEU A 169 -8.33 -11.69 -19.27
C LEU A 169 -7.10 -10.76 -19.21
N LYS A 170 -5.89 -11.30 -19.01
CA LYS A 170 -4.64 -10.51 -19.00
C LYS A 170 -4.42 -9.77 -20.31
N GLN A 171 -4.55 -10.43 -21.46
CA GLN A 171 -4.25 -9.81 -22.76
C GLN A 171 -5.19 -8.67 -23.17
N PRO A 172 -6.53 -8.80 -23.10
CA PRO A 172 -7.44 -7.73 -23.52
C PRO A 172 -7.46 -6.50 -22.58
N HIS A 173 -6.98 -6.63 -21.34
CA HIS A 173 -6.99 -5.56 -20.34
C HIS A 173 -5.60 -4.96 -20.03
N ARG A 174 -4.57 -5.34 -20.80
CA ARG A 174 -3.24 -4.70 -20.72
C ARG A 174 -3.36 -3.24 -21.11
N GLY A 175 -3.09 -2.35 -20.14
CA GLY A 175 -2.95 -0.92 -20.40
C GLY A 175 -1.76 -0.64 -21.32
N GLN A 176 -1.62 0.62 -21.75
CA GLN A 176 -0.41 1.09 -22.43
C GLN A 176 0.39 1.94 -21.45
N LEU A 177 1.71 1.74 -21.43
CA LEU A 177 2.60 2.59 -20.64
C LEU A 177 2.54 4.02 -21.18
N THR A 178 2.09 4.96 -20.36
CA THR A 178 2.15 6.39 -20.67
C THR A 178 3.40 7.04 -20.04
N PRO A 179 3.91 8.16 -20.58
CA PRO A 179 5.05 8.87 -20.01
C PRO A 179 4.84 9.29 -18.55
N GLU A 180 3.61 9.52 -18.13
CA GLU A 180 3.25 10.00 -16.80
C GLU A 180 3.15 8.88 -15.76
N PHE A 181 3.01 7.62 -16.18
CA PHE A 181 2.69 6.49 -15.31
C PHE A 181 3.66 6.35 -14.13
N PHE A 182 4.96 6.29 -14.41
CA PHE A 182 5.97 6.12 -13.35
C PHE A 182 6.14 7.38 -12.52
N GLY A 183 5.98 8.57 -13.11
CA GLY A 183 5.98 9.84 -12.37
C GLY A 183 4.81 9.92 -11.38
N PHE A 184 3.62 9.51 -11.80
CA PHE A 184 2.43 9.44 -10.94
C PHE A 184 2.65 8.50 -9.76
N HIS A 185 3.14 7.28 -10.02
CA HIS A 185 3.42 6.31 -8.96
C HIS A 185 4.55 6.75 -8.03
N ALA A 186 5.59 7.41 -8.54
CA ALA A 186 6.67 7.98 -7.73
C ALA A 186 6.12 9.02 -6.74
N GLN A 187 5.27 9.95 -7.22
CA GLN A 187 4.62 10.93 -6.34
C GLN A 187 3.72 10.25 -5.30
N ALA A 188 2.94 9.24 -5.71
CA ALA A 188 2.10 8.47 -4.78
C ALA A 188 2.95 7.79 -3.69
N ILE A 189 4.08 7.17 -4.05
CA ILE A 189 5.03 6.55 -3.10
C ILE A 189 5.55 7.60 -2.12
N LEU A 190 5.96 8.77 -2.60
CA LEU A 190 6.45 9.85 -1.73
C LEU A 190 5.38 10.34 -0.75
N GLN A 191 4.12 10.47 -1.20
CA GLN A 191 3.01 10.84 -0.30
C GLN A 191 2.71 9.75 0.73
N LEU A 192 2.74 8.48 0.32
CA LEU A 192 2.60 7.35 1.23
C LEU A 192 3.71 7.34 2.28
N ARG A 193 4.97 7.58 1.87
CA ARG A 193 6.13 7.60 2.77
C ARG A 193 6.07 8.69 3.84
N ARG A 194 5.27 9.74 3.64
CA ARG A 194 5.04 10.80 4.66
C ARG A 194 4.00 10.43 5.72
N GLN A 195 3.19 9.40 5.45
CA GLN A 195 1.94 9.10 6.16
C GLN A 195 1.84 7.65 6.64
N LYS A 196 2.87 6.85 6.35
CA LYS A 196 2.96 5.43 6.65
C LYS A 196 4.28 5.16 7.35
N ARG A 197 4.40 3.99 7.98
CA ARG A 197 5.65 3.53 8.59
C ARG A 197 6.48 2.61 7.69
N LEU A 198 5.87 2.02 6.66
CA LEU A 198 6.55 1.24 5.63
C LEU A 198 5.68 1.18 4.36
N VAL A 199 6.30 1.32 3.20
CA VAL A 199 5.64 1.13 1.90
C VAL A 199 6.30 -0.02 1.16
N LEU A 200 5.56 -1.08 0.87
CA LEU A 200 5.96 -2.11 -0.08
C LEU A 200 5.56 -1.64 -1.47
N VAL A 201 6.48 -1.65 -2.42
CA VAL A 201 6.26 -1.20 -3.80
C VAL A 201 6.46 -2.37 -4.74
N ASP A 202 5.37 -2.90 -5.28
CA ASP A 202 5.41 -3.99 -6.26
C ASP A 202 5.49 -3.42 -7.68
N VAL A 203 6.52 -3.80 -8.43
CA VAL A 203 6.83 -3.25 -9.75
C VAL A 203 6.87 -4.35 -10.82
N GLY A 204 6.56 -3.96 -12.06
CA GLY A 204 6.58 -4.90 -13.18
C GLY A 204 7.95 -5.55 -13.42
N GLY A 205 7.98 -6.71 -14.06
CA GLY A 205 9.14 -7.61 -14.08
C GLY A 205 10.29 -7.30 -15.04
N MET A 206 10.33 -6.14 -15.68
CA MET A 206 11.43 -5.78 -16.61
C MET A 206 12.30 -4.65 -16.05
N VAL A 207 13.63 -4.75 -16.18
CA VAL A 207 14.54 -3.63 -15.89
C VAL A 207 14.41 -2.61 -17.04
N GLN A 208 13.98 -1.39 -16.71
CA GLN A 208 13.62 -0.38 -17.71
C GLN A 208 14.00 1.02 -17.20
N PRO A 209 14.69 1.86 -18.00
CA PRO A 209 15.05 3.22 -17.60
C PRO A 209 13.85 4.09 -17.22
N GLU A 210 12.67 3.85 -17.80
CA GLU A 210 11.44 4.58 -17.50
C GLU A 210 11.02 4.44 -16.01
N LYS A 211 11.53 3.44 -15.29
CA LYS A 211 11.28 3.20 -13.86
C LYS A 211 12.17 4.01 -12.93
N ILE A 212 13.12 4.80 -13.44
CA ILE A 212 13.98 5.67 -12.63
C ILE A 212 13.18 6.47 -11.57
N PRO A 213 12.02 7.08 -11.88
CA PRO A 213 11.23 7.79 -10.87
C PRO A 213 10.79 6.91 -9.69
N LEU A 214 10.51 5.62 -9.92
CA LEU A 214 10.17 4.68 -8.84
C LEU A 214 11.37 4.36 -7.97
N VAL A 215 12.54 4.16 -8.59
CA VAL A 215 13.80 3.91 -7.89
C VAL A 215 14.13 5.10 -6.99
N GLU A 216 14.06 6.32 -7.51
CA GLU A 216 14.27 7.56 -6.75
C GLU A 216 13.28 7.76 -5.60
N ALA A 217 12.04 7.28 -5.76
CA ALA A 217 11.02 7.34 -4.71
C ALA A 217 11.18 6.26 -3.63
N CYS A 218 11.96 5.21 -3.89
CA CYS A 218 12.20 4.11 -2.96
C CYS A 218 13.46 4.34 -2.12
N SER A 219 13.74 3.42 -1.19
CA SER A 219 14.94 3.47 -0.31
C SER A 219 15.63 2.13 -0.17
N HIS A 220 14.86 1.05 -0.32
CA HIS A 220 15.31 -0.32 -0.18
C HIS A 220 14.75 -1.14 -1.34
N TYR A 221 15.32 -2.32 -1.56
CA TYR A 221 14.79 -3.26 -2.54
C TYR A 221 14.92 -4.72 -2.08
N LEU A 222 14.02 -5.55 -2.56
CA LEU A 222 13.98 -6.99 -2.35
C LEU A 222 13.93 -7.65 -3.74
N VAL A 223 14.91 -8.51 -4.05
CA VAL A 223 14.95 -9.20 -5.34
C VAL A 223 14.25 -10.54 -5.23
N VAL A 224 13.40 -10.87 -6.20
CA VAL A 224 12.64 -12.12 -6.27
C VAL A 224 12.89 -12.77 -7.62
N SER A 225 13.60 -13.89 -7.66
CA SER A 225 13.98 -14.56 -8.92
C SER A 225 13.83 -16.07 -8.84
N ARG A 226 13.55 -16.73 -9.96
CA ARG A 226 13.67 -18.19 -10.10
C ARG A 226 15.08 -18.59 -10.54
N GLU A 227 15.71 -17.74 -11.35
CA GLU A 227 17.02 -17.97 -11.95
C GLU A 227 18.06 -17.00 -11.36
N PRO A 228 19.20 -17.50 -10.85
CA PRO A 228 20.26 -16.64 -10.31
C PRO A 228 20.85 -15.66 -11.33
N SER A 229 20.85 -16.01 -12.62
CA SER A 229 21.38 -15.16 -13.68
C SER A 229 20.62 -13.85 -13.87
N ASP A 230 19.35 -13.80 -13.47
CA ASP A 230 18.50 -12.62 -13.65
C ASP A 230 18.64 -11.59 -12.52
N ILE A 231 19.38 -11.92 -11.46
CA ILE A 231 19.51 -11.11 -10.25
C ILE A 231 20.43 -9.90 -10.47
N GLU A 232 21.55 -10.08 -11.18
CA GLU A 232 22.57 -9.03 -11.28
C GLU A 232 22.05 -7.77 -11.99
N ALA A 233 21.20 -7.93 -13.00
CA ALA A 233 20.57 -6.79 -13.68
C ALA A 233 19.72 -5.93 -12.71
N TRP A 234 19.10 -6.55 -11.71
CA TRP A 234 18.35 -5.83 -10.68
C TRP A 234 19.27 -5.18 -9.64
N HIS A 235 20.40 -5.80 -9.30
CA HIS A 235 21.43 -5.15 -8.48
C HIS A 235 21.97 -3.91 -9.17
N GLU A 236 22.35 -4.00 -10.44
CA GLU A 236 22.83 -2.83 -11.18
C GLU A 236 21.79 -1.71 -11.19
N PHE A 237 20.53 -2.06 -11.46
CA PHE A 237 19.44 -1.08 -11.55
C PHE A 237 19.11 -0.43 -10.20
N CYS A 238 18.96 -1.21 -9.13
CA CYS A 238 18.52 -0.72 -7.83
C CYS A 238 19.67 -0.21 -6.95
N ARG A 239 20.79 -0.93 -6.87
CA ARG A 239 21.93 -0.59 -6.01
C ARG A 239 22.86 0.39 -6.71
N ASP A 240 23.36 0.03 -7.89
CA ASP A 240 24.48 0.76 -8.49
C ASP A 240 24.02 2.08 -9.15
N ARG A 241 22.86 2.06 -9.80
CA ARG A 241 22.24 3.26 -10.39
C ARG A 241 21.28 3.97 -9.44
N GLY A 242 20.59 3.21 -8.59
CA GLY A 242 19.52 3.70 -7.72
C GLY A 242 19.90 4.03 -6.29
N ASN A 243 21.09 3.59 -5.83
CA ASN A 243 21.54 3.73 -4.45
C ASN A 243 20.54 3.19 -3.39
N LEU A 244 19.78 2.15 -3.75
CA LEU A 244 18.86 1.47 -2.84
C LEU A 244 19.60 0.45 -1.97
N CYS A 245 19.17 0.32 -0.72
CA CYS A 245 19.70 -0.67 0.22
C CYS A 245 19.04 -2.05 -0.02
N LEU A 246 19.84 -3.11 -0.14
CA LEU A 246 19.32 -4.47 -0.30
C LEU A 246 18.73 -4.96 1.03
N VAL A 247 17.45 -5.38 1.01
CA VAL A 247 16.83 -6.11 2.13
C VAL A 247 17.21 -7.59 2.05
N GLY A 248 17.13 -8.16 0.85
CA GLY A 248 17.49 -9.55 0.61
C GLY A 248 17.15 -10.05 -0.79
N VAL A 249 17.49 -11.31 -1.02
CA VAL A 249 17.26 -12.04 -2.27
C VAL A 249 16.40 -13.26 -1.98
N ILE A 250 15.30 -13.40 -2.70
CA ILE A 250 14.34 -14.49 -2.58
C ILE A 250 14.39 -15.31 -3.86
N HIS A 251 14.87 -16.54 -3.74
CA HIS A 251 14.83 -17.55 -4.80
C HIS A 251 13.49 -18.26 -4.75
N THR A 252 12.70 -18.16 -5.81
CA THR A 252 11.38 -18.79 -5.87
C THR A 252 11.41 -20.11 -6.63
N GLN A 253 10.74 -21.13 -6.08
CA GLN A 253 10.67 -22.47 -6.67
C GLN A 253 9.23 -22.99 -6.70
N GLU A 254 8.98 -24.02 -7.50
CA GLU A 254 7.67 -24.68 -7.56
C GLU A 254 7.45 -25.58 -6.34
N ASP A 255 8.45 -26.39 -6.01
CA ASP A 255 8.39 -27.32 -4.88
C ASP A 255 8.25 -26.57 -3.54
N PRO A 256 7.47 -27.11 -2.57
CA PRO A 256 7.37 -26.52 -1.24
C PRO A 256 8.74 -26.48 -0.54
N ILE A 257 9.31 -25.28 -0.42
CA ILE A 257 10.58 -25.04 0.27
C ILE A 257 10.50 -23.72 1.05
N SER A 258 11.13 -23.70 2.21
CA SER A 258 11.31 -22.50 3.02
C SER A 258 12.64 -22.61 3.76
N GLU A 259 13.71 -22.19 3.10
CA GLU A 259 15.09 -22.33 3.59
C GLU A 259 15.81 -20.99 3.60
N ILE A 260 16.53 -20.72 4.68
CA ILE A 260 17.42 -19.57 4.81
C ILE A 260 18.80 -20.01 4.35
N ARG A 261 19.24 -19.50 3.20
CA ARG A 261 20.58 -19.76 2.66
C ARG A 261 21.62 -18.90 3.35
N GLN A 262 21.26 -17.66 3.68
CA GLN A 262 22.16 -16.70 4.31
C GLN A 262 21.36 -15.64 5.09
N SER A 263 21.85 -15.23 6.25
CA SER A 263 21.28 -14.12 7.03
C SER A 263 22.20 -12.88 7.11
N SER A 264 23.48 -13.02 6.76
CA SER A 264 24.49 -11.94 6.78
C SER A 264 25.57 -12.19 5.71
N PRO A 265 26.07 -11.17 4.99
CA PRO A 265 25.80 -9.73 5.13
C PRO A 265 24.44 -9.27 4.59
N SER A 266 23.77 -10.10 3.79
CA SER A 266 22.42 -9.86 3.27
C SER A 266 21.57 -11.12 3.38
N LEU A 267 20.27 -10.96 3.60
CA LEU A 267 19.31 -12.06 3.68
C LEU A 267 19.15 -12.74 2.31
N GLU A 268 19.29 -14.06 2.27
CA GLU A 268 19.08 -14.87 1.07
C GLU A 268 18.25 -16.11 1.44
N LEU A 269 17.14 -16.32 0.72
CA LEU A 269 16.11 -17.29 1.07
C LEU A 269 15.67 -18.08 -0.16
N CYS A 270 15.31 -19.34 0.00
CA CYS A 270 14.56 -20.14 -0.98
C CYS A 270 13.12 -20.33 -0.50
N LEU A 271 12.15 -19.92 -1.32
CA LEU A 271 10.72 -20.05 -1.04
C LEU A 271 10.00 -20.72 -2.21
N GLY A 272 9.17 -21.72 -1.93
CA GLY A 272 8.38 -22.39 -2.96
C GLY A 272 7.06 -22.96 -2.44
N GLY A 273 6.26 -23.53 -3.34
CA GLY A 273 4.91 -23.98 -3.03
C GLY A 273 3.91 -22.82 -2.86
N TRP A 274 3.82 -21.91 -3.82
CA TRP A 274 3.03 -20.66 -3.74
C TRP A 274 1.51 -20.81 -3.81
N ASP A 275 0.97 -22.03 -3.82
CA ASP A 275 -0.47 -22.32 -3.86
C ASP A 275 -0.84 -23.51 -2.95
N PRO A 276 -1.28 -23.27 -1.70
CA PRO A 276 -1.41 -21.96 -1.04
C PRO A 276 -0.04 -21.41 -0.61
N VAL A 277 0.09 -20.07 -0.53
CA VAL A 277 1.33 -19.41 -0.11
C VAL A 277 1.77 -19.91 1.28
N PRO A 278 3.02 -20.37 1.45
CA PRO A 278 3.49 -20.88 2.73
C PRO A 278 3.67 -19.74 3.74
N PRO A 279 3.66 -20.03 5.05
CA PRO A 279 4.08 -19.07 6.06
C PRO A 279 5.47 -18.52 5.71
N LEU A 280 5.58 -17.18 5.73
CA LEU A 280 6.85 -16.53 5.40
C LEU A 280 7.85 -16.70 6.56
N PRO A 281 9.15 -16.88 6.27
CA PRO A 281 10.19 -16.99 7.30
C PRO A 281 10.21 -15.78 8.24
N GLY A 282 10.42 -16.05 9.54
CA GLY A 282 10.43 -15.01 10.57
C GLY A 282 11.50 -13.96 10.33
N GLU A 283 12.67 -14.37 9.85
CA GLU A 283 13.83 -13.52 9.55
C GLU A 283 13.52 -12.49 8.45
N LEU A 284 12.69 -12.85 7.47
CA LEU A 284 12.23 -11.92 6.44
C LEU A 284 11.27 -10.87 7.03
N LEU A 285 10.36 -11.31 7.89
CA LEU A 285 9.43 -10.42 8.59
C LEU A 285 10.16 -9.51 9.58
N GLU A 286 11.17 -10.01 10.27
CA GLU A 286 12.03 -9.26 11.19
C GLU A 286 12.89 -8.24 10.44
N ALA A 287 13.48 -8.61 9.30
CA ALA A 287 14.26 -7.70 8.46
C ALA A 287 13.41 -6.50 7.99
N LEU A 288 12.17 -6.75 7.55
CA LEU A 288 11.24 -5.69 7.17
C LEU A 288 10.68 -4.92 8.38
N GLY A 289 10.41 -5.61 9.50
CA GLY A 289 9.96 -5.02 10.74
C GLY A 289 10.99 -4.07 11.36
N ALA A 290 12.28 -4.39 11.25
CA ALA A 290 13.37 -3.54 11.70
C ALA A 290 13.39 -2.18 10.97
N LEU A 291 12.99 -2.14 9.70
CA LEU A 291 12.86 -0.89 8.93
C LEU A 291 11.79 0.04 9.53
N VAL A 292 10.69 -0.52 10.06
CA VAL A 292 9.59 0.23 10.70
C VAL A 292 10.05 0.92 11.99
N GLY A 293 10.97 0.30 12.73
CA GLY A 293 11.50 0.77 14.02
C GLY A 293 12.75 1.65 13.92
N GLY A 294 13.57 1.49 12.89
CA GLY A 294 14.86 2.19 12.73
C GLY A 294 14.76 3.72 12.56
N GLY A 295 13.58 4.25 12.21
CA GLY A 295 13.35 5.69 12.06
C GLY A 295 13.43 6.48 13.38
N GLU A 296 13.23 5.84 14.54
CA GLU A 296 13.34 6.50 15.85
C GLU A 296 14.79 6.50 16.39
N ALA A 297 15.64 5.56 15.98
CA ALA A 297 17.01 5.45 16.48
C ALA A 297 17.98 6.49 15.86
N MET A 298 17.67 7.02 14.67
CA MET A 298 18.49 8.05 14.03
C MET A 298 18.25 9.47 14.56
N SER A 299 17.19 9.73 15.33
CA SER A 299 16.98 11.06 15.96
C SER A 299 17.78 11.26 17.25
N SER A 300 18.36 10.21 17.81
CA SER A 300 19.21 10.26 19.02
C SER A 300 20.72 10.41 18.73
N LEU A 301 21.12 10.52 17.46
CA LEU A 301 22.50 10.77 17.04
C LEU A 301 22.57 12.06 16.21
N GLN A 302 22.31 13.19 16.85
CA GLN A 302 22.82 14.49 16.41
C GLN A 302 23.61 15.09 17.58
N PHE A 303 24.92 15.13 17.41
CA PHE A 303 25.83 16.01 18.15
C PHE A 303 25.67 17.45 17.65
#